data_AF-T0INE9-F1
#
_entry.id   AF-T0INE9-F1
#
_cell.length_a   1.000
_cell.length_b   1.000
_cell.length_c   1.000
_cell.angle_alpha   90.00
_cell.angle_beta   90.00
_cell.angle_gamma   90.00
#
_symmetry.space_group_name_H-M   'P 1'
#
loop_
_entity.id
_entity.type
_entity.pdbx_description
1 polymer ?
#
loop_
_entity_poly.entity_id
_entity_poly.type
_entity_poly.pdbx_seq_one_letter_code
_entity_poly.pdbx_strand_id
1 'polypeptide(L)' 'MMPVSKDTLLRVILRRAVDRHDEFHVIGIDDFAFRRGQTYGTIVCDLERRKPVTLLPDHLGRTARLKGRSRASS' A
#
# COMPACT_ATOMS: atom_id res chain seq x y z
N MET A 1 17.06 -28.55 5.83
CA MET A 1 16.08 -27.49 5.52
C MET A 1 15.04 -28.10 4.59
N MET A 2 13.75 -28.04 4.92
CA MET A 2 12.69 -28.62 4.07
C MET A 2 12.41 -27.67 2.88
N PRO A 3 12.40 -28.15 1.62
CA PRO A 3 12.06 -27.32 0.48
C PRO A 3 10.57 -26.93 0.55
N VAL A 4 10.28 -25.64 0.45
CA VAL A 4 8.93 -25.08 0.34
C VAL A 4 8.71 -24.59 -1.09
N SER A 5 7.54 -24.88 -1.65
CA SER A 5 7.19 -24.40 -2.99
C SER A 5 7.05 -22.88 -3.01
N LYS A 6 7.26 -22.27 -4.19
CA LYS A 6 7.02 -20.84 -4.45
C LYS A 6 5.64 -20.42 -3.96
N ASP A 7 4.60 -21.19 -4.26
CA ASP A 7 3.22 -20.87 -3.89
C ASP A 7 3.00 -20.94 -2.37
N THR A 8 3.68 -21.87 -1.69
CA THR A 8 3.65 -21.97 -0.23
C THR A 8 4.29 -20.73 0.40
N LEU A 9 5.44 -20.30 -0.12
CA LEU A 9 6.10 -19.09 0.34
C LEU A 9 5.25 -17.83 0.11
N LEU A 10 4.71 -17.67 -1.10
CA LEU A 10 3.83 -16.55 -1.44
C LEU A 10 2.59 -16.51 -0.54
N ARG A 11 1.94 -17.65 -0.30
CA ARG A 11 0.78 -17.73 0.59
C ARG A 11 1.11 -17.29 2.01
N VAL A 12 2.25 -17.71 2.53
CA VAL A 12 2.70 -17.35 3.88
C VAL A 12 3.00 -15.85 3.98
N ILE A 13 3.66 -15.27 2.97
CA ILE A 13 3.96 -13.84 2.90
C ILE A 13 2.66 -13.03 2.81
N LEU A 14 1.75 -13.40 1.88
CA LEU A 14 0.49 -12.69 1.66
C LEU A 14 -0.42 -12.73 2.89
N ARG A 15 -0.46 -13.86 3.62
CA ARG A 15 -1.21 -13.94 4.89
C ARG A 15 -0.68 -13.00 5.97
N ARG A 16 0.63 -12.75 6.01
CA ARG A 16 1.24 -11.79 6.95
C ARG A 16 1.09 -10.34 6.50
N ALA A 17 0.98 -10.10 5.21
CA ALA A 17 0.82 -8.76 4.66
C ALA A 17 -0.57 -8.14 4.90
N VAL A 18 -1.53 -8.92 5.40
CA VAL A 18 -2.84 -8.40 5.84
C VAL A 18 -2.68 -7.69 7.20
N ASP A 19 -2.04 -6.52 7.19
CA ASP A 19 -2.08 -5.59 8.31
C ASP A 19 -3.47 -4.93 8.34
N ARG A 20 -4.07 -4.84 9.52
CA ARG A 20 -5.36 -4.16 9.71
C ARG A 20 -5.15 -2.66 9.44
N HIS A 21 -6.07 -2.06 8.67
CA HIS A 21 -6.05 -0.61 8.45
C HIS A 21 -6.39 0.11 9.76
N ASP A 22 -5.37 0.65 10.40
CA ASP A 22 -5.53 1.64 11.46
C ASP A 22 -5.84 3.02 10.86
N GLU A 23 -6.21 3.96 11.72
CA GLU A 23 -6.31 5.37 11.37
C GLU A 23 -4.92 5.94 11.03
N PHE A 24 -4.85 6.72 9.94
CA PHE A 24 -3.62 7.34 9.46
C PHE A 24 -3.65 8.84 9.83
N HIS A 25 -2.60 9.34 10.48
CA HIS A 25 -2.49 10.76 10.82
C HIS A 25 -1.66 11.55 9.81
N VAL A 26 -0.56 10.98 9.33
CA VAL A 26 0.31 11.61 8.33
C VAL A 26 0.53 10.67 7.15
N ILE A 27 0.06 11.09 5.97
CA ILE A 27 0.22 10.34 4.72
C ILE A 27 1.11 11.07 3.73
N GLY A 28 1.92 10.30 2.99
CA GLY A 28 2.68 10.75 1.84
C GLY A 28 2.07 10.19 0.57
N ILE A 29 2.07 10.99 -0.49
CA ILE A 29 1.60 10.62 -1.82
C ILE A 29 2.74 10.91 -2.79
N ASP A 30 3.09 9.92 -3.60
CA ASP A 30 4.19 10.02 -4.56
C ASP A 30 3.89 9.20 -5.82
N ASP A 31 4.63 9.48 -6.90
CA ASP A 31 4.57 8.70 -8.13
C ASP A 31 5.42 7.43 -7.99
N PHE A 32 4.85 6.30 -8.42
CA PHE A 32 5.50 5.01 -8.36
C PHE A 32 5.50 4.32 -9.72
N ALA A 33 6.67 3.86 -10.15
CA ALA A 33 6.82 3.06 -11.35
C ALA A 33 6.95 1.57 -10.98
N PHE A 34 5.96 0.75 -11.34
CA PHE A 34 6.04 -0.72 -11.20
C PHE A 34 7.22 -1.28 -12.00
N ARG A 35 7.46 -0.68 -13.17
CA ARG A 35 8.62 -0.92 -14.02
C ARG A 35 8.97 0.41 -14.68
N ARG A 36 10.23 0.82 -14.52
CA ARG A 36 10.73 2.09 -15.08
C ARG A 36 10.37 2.20 -16.57
N GLY A 37 9.76 3.32 -16.96
CA GLY A 37 9.37 3.61 -18.33
C GLY A 37 8.20 2.78 -18.86
N GLN A 38 7.39 2.17 -17.99
CA GLN A 38 6.26 1.32 -18.40
C GLN A 38 4.99 1.71 -17.65
N THR A 39 4.76 1.10 -16.49
CA THR A 39 3.50 1.25 -15.75
C THR A 39 3.77 2.09 -14.52
N TYR A 40 3.03 3.20 -14.44
CA TYR A 40 3.06 4.14 -13.34
C TYR A 40 1.77 4.04 -12.53
N GLY A 41 1.84 4.52 -11.30
CA GLY A 41 0.77 4.57 -10.32
C GLY A 41 1.11 5.57 -9.25
N THR A 42 0.18 5.79 -8.33
CA THR A 42 0.41 6.66 -7.17
C THR A 42 0.52 5.81 -5.92
N ILE A 43 1.66 5.89 -5.24
CA ILE A 43 1.85 5.22 -3.95
C ILE A 43 1.37 6.12 -2.81
N VAL A 44 0.65 5.53 -1.87
CA VAL A 44 0.28 6.17 -0.61
C VAL A 44 1.03 5.48 0.52
N CYS A 45 1.74 6.25 1.31
CA CYS A 45 2.52 5.77 2.45
C CYS A 45 2.02 6.37 3.75
N ASP A 46 1.99 5.57 4.81
CA ASP A 46 1.95 6.06 6.18
C ASP A 46 3.37 6.52 6.54
N LEU A 47 3.53 7.83 6.74
CA LEU A 47 4.84 8.42 7.00
C LEU A 47 5.33 8.21 8.43
N GLU A 48 4.40 8.00 9.38
CA GLU A 48 4.75 7.73 10.77
C GLU A 48 5.32 6.31 10.90
N ARG A 49 4.69 5.33 10.23
CA ARG A 49 5.10 3.93 10.25
C ARG A 49 6.12 3.57 9.18
N ARG A 50 6.38 4.48 8.24
CA ARG A 50 7.24 4.28 7.05
C ARG A 50 6.83 3.02 6.26
N LYS A 51 5.52 2.82 6.12
CA LYS A 51 4.95 1.65 5.43
C LYS A 51 4.07 2.10 4.26
N PRO A 52 4.13 1.40 3.11
CA PRO A 52 3.15 1.59 2.05
C PRO A 52 1.76 1.14 2.53
N VAL A 53 0.75 1.95 2.26
CA VAL A 53 -0.65 1.68 2.59
C VAL A 53 -1.37 1.09 1.39
N THR A 54 -1.22 1.71 0.23
CA THR A 54 -1.83 1.25 -1.02
C THR A 54 -1.10 1.82 -2.22
N LEU A 55 -1.23 1.13 -3.35
CA LEU A 55 -0.79 1.61 -4.65
C LEU A 55 -2.02 1.76 -5.54
N LEU A 56 -2.24 2.99 -6.01
CA LEU A 56 -3.38 3.34 -6.83
C LEU A 56 -2.96 3.23 -8.30
N PRO A 57 -3.74 2.54 -9.14
CA PRO A 57 -3.39 2.44 -10.54
C PRO A 57 -3.60 3.80 -11.23
N ASP A 58 -2.68 4.17 -12.12
CA ASP A 58 -2.79 5.42 -12.87
C ASP A 58 -3.83 5.27 -13.98
N HIS A 59 -4.97 5.92 -13.83
CA HIS A 59 -5.87 6.25 -14.92
C HIS A 59 -6.66 7.50 -14.54
N LEU A 60 -6.11 8.65 -14.91
CA LEU A 60 -6.83 9.88 -15.28
C LEU A 60 -7.99 10.23 -14.35
N GLY A 61 -7.68 10.94 -13.26
CA GLY A 61 -8.64 11.82 -12.58
C GLY A 61 -9.67 11.14 -11.68
N ARG A 62 -9.49 9.87 -11.29
CA ARG A 62 -10.37 9.26 -10.27
C ARG A 62 -9.89 9.59 -8.87
N THR A 63 -10.76 10.26 -8.10
CA THR A 63 -10.60 10.48 -6.67
C THR A 63 -10.52 9.11 -5.96
N ALA A 64 -9.34 8.72 -5.50
CA ALA A 64 -9.19 7.52 -4.69
C ALA A 64 -9.58 7.84 -3.24
N ARG A 65 -10.64 7.20 -2.74
CA ARG A 65 -11.03 7.33 -1.32
C ARG A 65 -10.21 6.36 -0.49
N LEU A 66 -9.16 6.88 0.16
CA LEU A 66 -8.49 6.15 1.23
C LEU A 66 -9.45 6.00 2.41
N LYS A 67 -9.68 4.77 2.85
CA LYS A 67 -10.59 4.48 3.98
C LYS A 67 -9.81 4.60 5.30
N GLY A 68 -9.44 5.83 5.65
CA GLY A 68 -8.93 6.17 6.98
C GLY A 68 -10.05 6.82 7.79
N ARG A 69 -10.25 6.40 9.05
CA ARG A 69 -10.98 7.26 9.98
C ARG A 69 -10.04 8.41 10.34
N SER A 70 -10.55 9.63 10.33
CA SER A 70 -9.83 10.83 10.77
C SER A 70 -10.53 11.34 12.02
N ARG A 71 -9.79 11.54 13.09
CA ARG A 71 -10.21 12.29 14.27
C ARG A 71 -10.22 13.77 13.91
N ALA A 72 -11.40 14.38 14.00
CA ALA A 72 -11.50 15.82 14.11
C ALA A 72 -10.90 16.22 15.47
N SER A 73 -9.77 16.94 15.45
CA SER A 73 -9.29 17.64 16.63
C SER A 73 -10.20 18.84 16.91
N SER A 74 -10.73 18.91 18.13
CA SER A 74 -11.40 20.10 18.71
C SER A 74 -10.41 21.23 18.98
#